data_AF-A0A7X8Q1W8-F1
#
_entry.id   AF-A0A7X8Q1W8-F1
#
_cell.length_a   1.000
_cell.length_b   1.000
_cell.length_c   1.000
_cell.angle_alpha   90.00
_cell.angle_beta   90.00
_cell.angle_gamma   90.00
#
_symmetry.space_group_name_H-M   'P 1'
#
loop_
_entity.id
_entity.type
_entity.pdbx_description
1 polymer ?
#
loop_
_entity_poly.entity_id
_entity_poly.type
_entity_poly.pdbx_seq_one_letter_code
_entity_poly.pdbx_strand_id
1 'polypeptide(L)' 'MLIIGEKLNSAIPSVREAIKNRDVAFVQDLARRQVEGGAGYIDVNTAQGNNEI' A
#
# COMPACT_ATOMS: atom_id res chain seq x y z
N MET A 1 -6.72 -7.86 -19.56
CA MET A 1 -5.43 -8.01 -18.84
C MET A 1 -5.71 -7.84 -17.37
N LEU A 2 -5.22 -8.72 -16.50
CA LEU A 2 -5.32 -8.53 -15.05
C LEU A 2 -4.16 -7.63 -14.59
N ILE A 3 -4.47 -6.51 -13.95
CA ILE A 3 -3.47 -5.57 -13.40
C ILE A 3 -3.59 -5.61 -11.87
N ILE A 4 -2.46 -5.79 -11.18
CA ILE A 4 -2.37 -5.79 -9.72
C ILE A 4 -1.58 -4.54 -9.30
N GLY A 5 -2.17 -3.70 -8.45
CA GLY A 5 -1.52 -2.52 -7.90
C GLY A 5 -0.52 -2.90 -6.80
N GLU A 6 0.76 -2.65 -7.02
CA GLU A 6 1.87 -3.03 -6.11
C GLU A 6 2.24 -2.00 -5.03
N LYS A 7 1.61 -0.82 -5.04
CA LYS A 7 2.14 0.33 -4.29
C LYS A 7 1.81 0.29 -2.79
N LEU A 8 0.87 -0.52 -2.31
CA LEU A 8 0.67 -0.72 -0.86
C LEU A 8 1.71 -1.71 -0.30
N ASN A 9 2.98 -1.31 -0.36
CA ASN A 9 4.12 -2.14 0.02
C ASN A 9 5.03 -1.41 1.01
N SER A 10 5.22 -1.99 2.20
CA SER A 10 6.06 -1.48 3.28
C SER A 10 7.54 -1.32 2.92
N ALA A 11 8.03 -1.93 1.83
CA ALA A 11 9.36 -1.62 1.29
C ALA A 11 9.46 -0.16 0.80
N ILE A 12 8.35 0.46 0.39
CA ILE A 12 8.29 1.86 -0.01
C ILE A 12 8.29 2.76 1.25
N PRO A 13 9.24 3.69 1.41
CA PRO A 13 9.38 4.48 2.64
C PRO A 13 8.11 5.24 3.07
N SER A 14 7.41 5.89 2.14
CA SER A 14 6.19 6.63 2.46
C SER A 14 5.06 5.74 2.97
N VAL A 15 4.89 4.55 2.38
CA VAL A 15 3.88 3.57 2.79
C VAL A 15 4.23 3.00 4.17
N ARG A 16 5.51 2.75 4.43
CA ARG A 16 5.98 2.28 5.72
C ARG A 16 5.69 3.28 6.84
N GLU A 17 5.96 4.56 6.60
CA GLU A 17 5.64 5.62 7.56
C GLU A 17 4.13 5.75 7.77
N ALA A 18 3.33 5.63 6.71
CA ALA A 18 1.87 5.58 6.84
C ALA A 18 1.40 4.40 7.70
N ILE A 19 2.00 3.21 7.55
CA ILE A 19 1.69 2.04 8.39
C ILE A 19 2.04 2.32 9.86
N LYS A 20 3.25 2.79 10.15
CA LYS A 20 3.71 3.09 11.52
C LYS A 20 2.81 4.12 12.21
N ASN A 21 2.41 5.15 11.48
CA ASN A 21 1.56 6.22 12.00
C ASN A 21 0.06 5.89 11.95
N ARG A 22 -0.31 4.70 11.47
CA ARG A 22 -1.71 4.28 11.26
C ARG A 22 -2.50 5.30 10.43
N ASP A 23 -1.86 5.86 9.40
CA ASP A 23 -2.45 6.86 8.51
C ASP A 23 -3.42 6.20 7.52
N VAL A 24 -4.68 6.13 7.95
CA VAL A 24 -5.77 5.54 7.17
C VAL A 24 -6.02 6.32 5.87
N ALA A 25 -5.90 7.65 5.91
CA ALA A 25 -6.20 8.50 4.75
C ALA A 25 -5.20 8.27 3.62
N PHE A 26 -3.90 8.17 3.95
CA PHE A 26 -2.86 7.83 2.99
C PHE A 26 -3.11 6.47 2.33
N VAL A 27 -3.41 5.43 3.14
CA VAL A 27 -3.65 4.07 2.64
C VAL A 27 -4.85 4.03 1.70
N GLN A 28 -5.95 4.67 2.07
CA GLN A 28 -7.16 4.75 1.25
C GLN A 28 -6.93 5.51 -0.05
N ASP A 29 -6.20 6.62 -0.02
CA ASP A 29 -5.88 7.39 -1.23
C ASP A 29 -4.99 6.60 -2.20
N LEU A 30 -3.96 5.94 -1.69
CA LEU A 30 -3.07 5.13 -2.51
C LEU A 30 -3.78 3.92 -3.12
N ALA A 31 -4.71 3.30 -2.40
CA ALA A 31 -5.58 2.27 -2.97
C ALA A 31 -6.45 2.81 -4.10
N ARG A 32 -7.13 3.95 -3.87
CA ARG A 32 -8.01 4.59 -4.86
C ARG A 32 -7.27 4.93 -6.15
N ARG A 33 -6.10 5.56 -6.03
CA ARG A 33 -5.27 5.94 -7.19
C ARG A 33 -4.82 4.75 -8.03
N GLN A 34 -4.61 3.59 -7.42
CA GLN A 34 -4.28 2.36 -8.15
C GLN A 34 -5.50 1.80 -8.89
N VAL A 35 -6.69 1.86 -8.29
CA VAL A 35 -7.95 1.48 -8.96
C VAL A 35 -8.24 2.43 -10.13
N GLU A 36 -8.08 3.74 -9.94
CA GLU A 36 -8.20 4.75 -11.00
C GLU A 36 -7.18 4.54 -12.13
N GLY A 37 -6.01 3.97 -11.81
CA GLY A 37 -4.99 3.53 -12.77
C GLY A 37 -5.28 2.20 -13.47
N GLY A 38 -6.41 1.54 -13.18
CA GLY A 38 -6.85 0.31 -13.85
C GLY A 38 -6.51 -0.99 -13.13
N ALA A 39 -6.02 -0.94 -11.88
CA ALA A 39 -5.80 -2.14 -11.08
C ALA A 39 -7.13 -2.83 -10.73
N GLY A 40 -7.22 -4.14 -10.97
CA GLY A 40 -8.35 -4.97 -10.56
C GLY A 40 -8.19 -5.58 -9.17
N TYR A 41 -6.96 -5.67 -8.68
CA TYR A 41 -6.60 -6.09 -7.32
C TYR A 41 -5.51 -5.18 -6.78
N ILE A 42 -5.43 -5.09 -5.44
CA ILE A 42 -4.39 -4.36 -4.75
C ILE A 42 -3.57 -5.34 -3.92
N ASP A 43 -2.27 -5.40 -4.18
CA ASP A 43 -1.32 -6.16 -3.38
C ASP A 43 -1.04 -5.43 -2.06
N VAL A 44 -0.82 -6.20 -1.00
CA VAL A 44 -0.58 -5.66 0.35
C VAL A 44 0.62 -6.36 0.97
N ASN A 45 1.68 -5.59 1.23
CA ASN A 45 2.89 -6.11 1.87
C ASN A 45 3.24 -5.29 3.13
N THR A 46 3.24 -5.94 4.29
CA THR A 46 3.49 -5.32 5.60
C THR A 46 4.83 -5.71 6.24
N ALA A 47 5.69 -6.47 5.54
CA ALA A 47 6.88 -7.10 6.12
C ALA A 47 7.84 -6.14 6.83
N GLN A 48 7.90 -4.86 6.44
CA GLN A 48 8.77 -3.84 7.05
C GLN A 48 7.98 -2.80 7.88
N GLY A 49 6.70 -3.05 8.15
CA GLY A 49 5.81 -2.13 8.87
C GLY A 49 5.88 -2.26 10.39
N ASN A 50 6.31 -3.40 10.91
CA ASN A 50 6.36 -3.71 12.34
C ASN A 50 7.74 -4.28 12.71
N ASN A 51 8.02 -4.41 14.02
CA ASN A 51 9.22 -5.10 14.54
C ASN A 51 9.02 -6.62 14.65
N GLU A 52 8.11 -7.20 13.88
CA GLU A 52 7.96 -8.65 13.84
C GLU A 52 9.09 -9.21 12.98
N ILE A 53 10.05 -9.84 13.67
CA ILE A 53 11.23 -10.51 13.12
C ILE A 53 10.79 -11.74 12.32
#